data_AF-A0A519UHJ1-F1
#
_entry.id   AF-A0A519UHJ1-F1
#
_cell.length_a   1.000
_cell.length_b   1.000
_cell.length_c   1.000
_cell.angle_alpha   90.00
_cell.angle_beta   90.00
_cell.angle_gamma   90.00
#
_symmetry.space_group_name_H-M   'P 1'
#
loop_
_entity.id
_entity.type
_entity.pdbx_description
1 polymer ?
#
loop_
_entity_poly.entity_id
_entity_poly.type
_entity_poly.pdbx_seq_one_letter_code
_entity_poly.pdbx_strand_id
1 'polypeptide(L)'
;IGNVHFVQMEDMHFYLAQKIAFQLYLMDIQSVIIEGGAVILNQFITANLWDEARIFTGDVEWENGMLAPKTIGNITEEYKLGADTLTIYKPNNQI
;
A
#
# COMPACT_ATOMS: atom_id res chain seq x y z
N ILE A 1 19.67 18.38 1.95
CA ILE A 1 18.96 18.22 3.24
C ILE A 1 17.71 19.09 3.12
N GLY A 2 16.51 18.50 2.97
CA GLY A 2 15.29 19.30 2.67
C GLY A 2 14.10 18.58 2.03
N ASN A 3 14.18 17.27 1.75
CA ASN A 3 13.10 16.54 1.06
C ASN A 3 12.20 15.76 2.02
N VAL A 4 12.21 16.12 3.30
CA VAL A 4 11.43 15.45 4.34
C VAL A 4 10.49 16.48 4.95
N HIS A 5 9.20 16.26 4.76
CA HIS A 5 8.13 17.05 5.36
C HIS A 5 7.33 16.14 6.29
N PHE A 6 7.21 16.53 7.56
CA PHE A 6 6.42 15.80 8.54
C PHE A 6 5.02 16.40 8.61
N VAL A 7 4.01 15.55 8.53
CA VAL A 7 2.60 15.92 8.70
C VAL A 7 2.06 15.15 9.90
N GLN A 8 1.60 15.87 10.91
CA GLN A 8 0.95 15.27 12.07
C GLN A 8 -0.53 15.04 11.79
N MET A 9 -1.03 13.86 12.16
CA MET A 9 -2.46 13.53 12.09
C MET A 9 -3.05 13.57 13.50
N GLU A 10 -4.18 14.27 13.67
CA GLU A 10 -4.85 14.41 14.97
C GLU A 10 -5.55 13.12 15.42
N ASP A 11 -5.99 12.29 14.47
CA ASP A 11 -6.74 11.05 14.73
C ASP A 11 -6.35 9.96 13.72
N MET A 12 -5.86 8.84 14.26
CA MET A 12 -5.40 7.66 13.53
C MET A 12 -6.43 6.53 13.46
N HIS A 13 -7.62 6.70 14.06
CA HIS A 13 -8.56 5.60 14.28
C HIS A 13 -9.55 5.45 13.12
N PHE A 14 -10.16 6.56 12.68
CA PHE A 14 -11.16 6.53 11.62
C PHE A 14 -10.73 7.37 10.41
N TYR A 15 -10.94 6.78 9.23
CA TYR A 15 -10.72 7.42 7.93
C TYR A 15 -9.30 7.96 7.71
N LEU A 16 -8.28 7.34 8.33
CA LEU A 16 -6.91 7.83 8.24
C LEU A 16 -6.42 7.87 6.79
N ALA A 17 -6.65 6.81 6.01
CA ALA A 17 -6.25 6.74 4.60
C ALA A 17 -6.90 7.88 3.77
N GLN A 18 -8.19 8.14 4.00
CA GLN A 18 -8.94 9.22 3.34
C GLN A 18 -8.39 10.60 3.73
N LYS A 19 -8.13 10.83 5.02
CA LYS A 19 -7.56 12.08 5.54
C LYS A 19 -6.18 12.34 4.94
N ILE A 20 -5.32 11.31 4.89
CA ILE A 20 -3.99 11.40 4.26
C ILE A 20 -4.14 11.73 2.77
N ALA A 21 -4.96 11.00 2.02
CA ALA A 21 -5.15 11.23 0.59
C ALA A 21 -5.64 12.65 0.30
N PHE A 22 -6.61 13.15 1.08
CA PHE A 22 -7.11 14.52 0.96
C PHE A 22 -6.04 15.57 1.28
N GLN A 23 -5.24 15.35 2.32
CA GLN A 23 -4.15 16.26 2.68
C GLN A 23 -3.08 16.32 1.58
N LEU A 24 -2.69 15.16 1.02
CA LEU A 24 -1.73 15.09 -0.08
C LEU A 24 -2.26 15.80 -1.34
N TYR A 25 -3.55 15.64 -1.63
CA TYR A 25 -4.22 16.36 -2.71
C TYR A 25 -4.14 17.89 -2.52
N LEU A 26 -4.42 18.40 -1.32
CA LEU A 26 -4.29 19.84 -1.01
C LEU A 26 -2.85 20.36 -1.11
N MET A 27 -1.87 19.48 -1.05
CA MET A 27 -0.45 19.79 -1.21
C MET A 27 0.02 19.63 -2.67
N ASP A 28 -0.92 19.47 -3.62
CA ASP A 28 -0.66 19.23 -5.04
C ASP A 28 0.17 17.95 -5.32
N ILE A 29 0.16 16.98 -4.41
CA ILE A 29 0.87 15.70 -4.57
C ILE A 29 -0.01 14.74 -5.39
N GLN A 30 0.47 14.38 -6.57
CA GLN A 30 -0.27 13.57 -7.54
C GLN A 30 -0.07 12.06 -7.39
N SER A 31 1.06 11.64 -6.83
CA SER A 31 1.41 10.22 -6.70
C SER A 31 2.13 9.97 -5.38
N VAL A 32 1.80 8.86 -4.74
CA VAL A 32 2.34 8.46 -3.44
C VAL A 32 2.64 6.98 -3.45
N ILE A 33 3.79 6.61 -2.87
CA ILE A 33 4.10 5.23 -2.52
C ILE A 33 3.79 5.09 -1.03
N ILE A 34 2.97 4.09 -0.70
CA ILE A 34 2.54 3.83 0.67
C ILE A 34 3.30 2.61 1.16
N GLU A 35 4.12 2.81 2.19
CA GLU A 35 4.86 1.76 2.89
C GLU A 35 4.51 1.77 4.37
N GLY A 36 4.46 0.60 4.99
CA GLY A 36 4.15 0.48 6.40
C GLY A 36 3.75 -0.94 6.80
N GLY A 37 3.28 -1.08 8.04
CA GLY A 37 2.78 -2.36 8.53
C GLY A 37 1.42 -2.75 7.96
N ALA A 38 1.01 -3.99 8.20
CA ALA A 38 -0.22 -4.55 7.65
C ALA A 38 -1.48 -3.72 7.98
N VAL A 39 -1.53 -3.08 9.15
CA VAL A 39 -2.66 -2.22 9.56
C VAL A 39 -2.83 -1.03 8.61
N ILE A 40 -1.75 -0.30 8.31
CA ILE A 40 -1.79 0.87 7.43
C ILE A 40 -2.15 0.43 6.01
N LEU A 41 -1.48 -0.60 5.49
CA LEU A 41 -1.76 -1.11 4.15
C LEU A 41 -3.23 -1.56 4.01
N ASN A 42 -3.76 -2.28 5.00
CA ASN A 42 -5.17 -2.70 5.01
C ASN A 42 -6.14 -1.51 5.02
N GLN A 43 -5.81 -0.39 5.69
CA GLN A 43 -6.67 0.80 5.66
C GLN A 43 -6.80 1.37 4.24
N PHE A 44 -5.72 1.45 3.45
CA PHE A 44 -5.80 1.93 2.07
C PHE A 44 -6.48 0.92 1.14
N ILE A 45 -6.18 -0.37 1.30
CA ILE A 45 -6.78 -1.44 0.50
C ILE A 45 -8.30 -1.48 0.71
N THR A 46 -8.75 -1.51 1.97
CA THR A 46 -10.18 -1.60 2.31
C THR A 46 -10.94 -0.32 2.01
N ALA A 47 -10.28 0.84 2.05
CA ALA A 47 -10.84 2.12 1.61
C ALA A 47 -10.91 2.27 0.09
N ASN A 48 -10.38 1.31 -0.69
CA ASN A 48 -10.26 1.39 -2.15
C ASN A 48 -9.52 2.65 -2.62
N LEU A 49 -8.46 3.03 -1.90
CA LEU A 49 -7.61 4.21 -2.16
C LEU A 49 -6.24 3.80 -2.69
N TRP A 50 -6.21 2.92 -3.69
CA TRP A 50 -5.00 2.44 -4.33
C TRP A 50 -5.28 2.06 -5.78
N ASP A 51 -4.31 2.25 -6.65
CA ASP A 51 -4.40 1.91 -8.07
C ASP A 51 -3.57 0.67 -8.43
N GLU A 52 -2.47 0.46 -7.72
CA GLU A 52 -1.50 -0.62 -7.94
C GLU A 52 -0.89 -1.08 -6.62
N ALA A 53 -0.73 -2.39 -6.44
CA ALA A 53 0.01 -2.97 -5.33
C ALA A 53 1.19 -3.79 -5.86
N ARG A 54 2.38 -3.50 -5.33
CA ARG A 54 3.63 -4.19 -5.66
C ARG A 54 4.02 -5.06 -4.48
N ILE A 55 3.97 -6.37 -4.65
CA ILE A 55 4.22 -7.34 -3.58
C ILE A 55 5.53 -8.06 -3.88
N PHE A 56 6.51 -7.93 -2.98
CA PHE A 56 7.74 -8.71 -3.01
C PHE A 56 7.59 -9.92 -2.09
N THR A 57 7.71 -11.12 -2.65
CA THR A 57 7.63 -12.38 -1.93
C THR A 57 8.97 -13.10 -2.03
N GLY A 58 9.62 -13.33 -0.88
CA GLY A 58 10.85 -14.11 -0.82
C GLY A 58 10.58 -15.63 -0.73
N ASP A 59 11.63 -16.42 -0.88
CA ASP A 59 11.55 -17.90 -0.93
C ASP A 59 11.37 -18.57 0.46
N VAL A 60 11.26 -17.79 1.54
CA VAL A 60 11.12 -18.31 2.92
C VAL A 60 9.66 -18.25 3.35
N GLU A 61 9.09 -19.40 3.65
CA GLU A 61 7.77 -19.49 4.27
C GLU A 61 7.88 -19.51 5.80
N TRP A 62 7.02 -18.73 6.46
CA TRP A 62 6.93 -18.70 7.92
C TRP A 62 5.66 -19.42 8.37
N GLU A 63 5.80 -20.46 9.19
CA GLU A 63 4.65 -21.17 9.78
C GLU A 63 3.91 -20.31 10.83
N ASN A 64 4.63 -19.41 11.51
CA ASN A 64 4.10 -18.52 12.53
C ASN A 64 4.57 -17.09 12.26
N GLY A 65 3.68 -16.12 12.43
CA GLY A 65 4.01 -14.71 12.22
C GLY A 65 2.78 -13.84 11.96
N MET A 66 3.02 -12.63 11.45
CA MET A 66 1.97 -11.73 11.02
C MET A 66 1.60 -12.04 9.57
N LEU A 67 0.31 -12.28 9.30
CA LEU A 67 -0.17 -12.46 7.94
C LEU A 67 0.01 -11.19 7.12
N ALA A 68 0.40 -11.37 5.86
CA ALA A 68 0.41 -10.28 4.89
C ALA A 68 -1.01 -9.71 4.68
N PRO A 69 -1.13 -8.41 4.35
CA PRO A 69 -2.39 -7.82 3.92
C PRO A 69 -3.04 -8.64 2.80
N LYS A 70 -4.34 -8.87 2.91
CA LYS A 70 -5.08 -9.55 1.84
C LYS A 70 -5.45 -8.53 0.78
N THR A 71 -4.74 -8.54 -0.33
CA THR A 71 -5.09 -7.77 -1.53
C THR A 71 -6.10 -8.55 -2.37
N ILE A 72 -7.25 -7.94 -2.69
CA ILE A 72 -8.22 -8.48 -3.64
C ILE A 72 -7.99 -7.75 -4.96
N GLY A 73 -7.46 -8.44 -5.96
CA GLY A 73 -7.10 -7.84 -7.24
C GLY A 73 -6.68 -8.88 -8.26
N ASN A 74 -6.52 -8.44 -9.50
CA ASN A 74 -5.97 -9.24 -10.58
C ASN A 74 -4.45 -9.05 -10.64
N ILE A 75 -3.71 -10.16 -10.78
CA ILE A 75 -2.30 -10.10 -11.14
C ILE A 75 -2.21 -9.60 -12.58
N THR A 76 -1.47 -8.51 -12.76
CA THR A 76 -1.23 -7.92 -14.09
C THR A 76 0.15 -8.26 -14.61
N GLU A 77 1.13 -8.35 -13.73
CA GLU A 77 2.52 -8.62 -14.08
C GLU A 77 3.19 -9.42 -12.95
N GLU A 78 4.19 -10.23 -13.31
CA GLU A 78 5.02 -10.98 -12.36
C GLU A 78 6.46 -11.06 -12.86
N TYR A 79 7.41 -10.83 -11.97
CA TYR A 79 8.84 -10.79 -12.27
C TYR A 79 9.63 -11.57 -11.22
N LYS A 80 10.52 -12.48 -11.64
CA LYS A 80 11.53 -13.05 -10.74
C LYS A 80 12.72 -12.09 -10.63
N LEU A 81 13.06 -11.69 -9.41
CA LEU A 81 14.12 -10.74 -9.07
C LEU A 81 15.11 -11.41 -8.11
N GLY A 82 16.05 -12.18 -8.66
CA GLY A 82 16.96 -12.99 -7.85
C GLY A 82 16.21 -14.09 -7.11
N ALA A 83 16.25 -14.06 -5.77
CA ALA A 83 15.47 -14.97 -4.92
C ALA A 83 14.02 -14.49 -4.71
N ASP A 84 13.71 -13.22 -4.95
CA ASP A 84 12.36 -12.71 -4.70
C ASP A 84 11.49 -12.77 -5.96
N THR A 85 10.18 -12.80 -5.77
CA THR A 85 9.18 -12.60 -6.82
C THR A 85 8.46 -11.29 -6.56
N LEU A 86 8.46 -10.40 -7.56
CA LEU A 86 7.63 -9.20 -7.58
C LEU A 86 6.33 -9.52 -8.33
N THR A 87 5.20 -9.36 -7.67
CA THR A 87 3.87 -9.48 -8.28
C THR A 87 3.16 -8.13 -8.25
N ILE A 88 2.61 -7.70 -9.38
CA ILE A 88 1.87 -6.44 -9.52
C ILE A 88 0.39 -6.72 -9.63
N TYR A 89 -0.39 -6.19 -8.69
CA TYR A 89 -1.84 -6.30 -8.63
C TYR A 89 -2.52 -4.99 -8.98
N LYS A 90 -3.71 -5.09 -9.58
CA LYS A 90 -4.69 -3.99 -9.70
C LYS A 90 -6.02 -4.37 -9.05
N PRO A 91 -6.76 -3.40 -8.46
CA PRO A 91 -8.05 -3.68 -7.83
C PRO A 91 -9.07 -4.19 -8.86
N ASN A 92 -9.96 -5.10 -8.44
CA ASN A 92 -10.98 -5.69 -9.32
C ASN A 92 -12.06 -4.70 -9.79
N ASN A 93 -12.15 -3.51 -9.18
CA ASN A 93 -13.25 -2.57 -9.36
C ASN A 93 -12.98 -1.46 -10.40
N GLN A 94 -12.13 -1.69 -11.40
CA GLN A 94 -12.02 -0.75 -12.53
C GLN A 94 -13.04 -1.10 -13.62
N ILE A 95 -14.30 -0.69 -13.39
CA ILE A 95 -15.29 -0.40 -14.45
C ILE A 95 -15.89 0.97 -14.16
#